data_AF-A0A3M1T6W4-F1
#
_entry.id   AF-A0A3M1T6W4-F1
#
_cell.length_a   1.000
_cell.length_b   1.000
_cell.length_c   1.000
_cell.angle_alpha   90.00
_cell.angle_beta   90.00
_cell.angle_gamma   90.00
#
_symmetry.space_group_name_H-M   'P 1'
#
loop_
_entity.id
_entity.type
_entity.pdbx_description
1 polymer ?
#
loop_
_entity_poly.entity_id
_entity_poly.type
_entity_poly.pdbx_seq_one_letter_code
_entity_poly.pdbx_strand_id
1 'polypeptide(L)'
;MNCTRGSRPGLLGCRPTHAARCALPACVGAMSGRCGASDDAGARLASGRSHGAGGPARRATQWAQPARLRFTQPTPPTPGRFTMPASSRLESMYFHSLGKRTPLSREEEAELARRYRETGDRAAFERLVEANLRFVVRIAHRYRGYGLPMPDLIQEGNIGLITAVERFDPSRGIRLISYAVWWIRAMIQAYILRNWSMVKIGTTHTQRKLFFNLSKARRALHRSEDASDEEVASRLGVPVEEVRQMAERVTSRDASLATPVGDDAESTLGDLVRDGSPPPDALTARAELDRALRWRLAAAAEHLDPRERYILEHRLLAEEPMHLATLGAHFGVSRERARQLELRVKKKLRPHLTELAEGGLDHEETAPPQLGA
;
A
#
# COMPACT_ATOMS: atom_id res chain seq x y z
N MET A 1 -62.87 3.16 2.58
CA MET A 1 -63.58 1.93 2.95
C MET A 1 -62.59 0.79 2.73
N ASN A 2 -62.05 0.04 3.69
CA ASN A 2 -62.31 -0.14 5.11
C ASN A 2 -60.97 -0.47 5.80
N CYS A 3 -60.79 0.07 7.01
CA CYS A 3 -59.69 -0.17 7.93
C CYS A 3 -59.98 -1.38 8.83
N THR A 4 -58.94 -2.10 9.28
CA THR A 4 -58.86 -2.78 10.60
C THR A 4 -57.37 -2.90 10.98
N ARG A 5 -56.82 -2.04 11.86
CA ARG A 5 -56.56 -2.24 13.32
C ARG A 5 -55.78 -3.54 13.61
N GLY A 6 -54.50 -3.50 14.02
CA GLY A 6 -54.02 -3.35 15.43
C GLY A 6 -53.83 -4.76 16.03
N SER A 7 -52.74 -5.21 16.67
CA SER A 7 -51.89 -4.57 17.69
C SER A 7 -50.67 -5.49 18.01
N ARG A 8 -49.50 -4.91 18.32
CA ARG A 8 -48.42 -5.48 19.18
C ARG A 8 -48.73 -5.14 20.66
N PRO A 9 -48.03 -5.58 21.75
CA PRO A 9 -46.63 -6.07 21.87
C PRO A 9 -46.31 -7.13 22.98
N GLY A 10 -45.02 -7.50 23.14
CA GLY A 10 -44.41 -8.11 24.35
C GLY A 10 -43.38 -9.21 24.01
N LEU A 11 -42.07 -8.94 23.91
CA LEU A 11 -41.00 -8.79 24.92
C LEU A 11 -40.51 -10.10 25.59
N LEU A 12 -39.24 -10.44 25.32
CA LEU A 12 -38.20 -11.19 26.07
C LEU A 12 -37.27 -11.82 25.01
N GLY A 13 -35.94 -11.69 24.94
CA GLY A 13 -34.89 -11.20 25.83
C GLY A 13 -33.60 -11.99 25.53
N CYS A 14 -32.44 -11.31 25.51
CA CYS A 14 -31.04 -11.81 25.49
C CYS A 14 -30.46 -12.26 24.13
N ARG A 15 -29.24 -11.91 23.69
CA ARG A 15 -28.13 -11.00 24.07
C ARG A 15 -27.14 -11.02 22.87
N PRO A 16 -26.53 -9.90 22.44
CA PRO A 16 -25.34 -9.93 21.57
C PRO A 16 -24.08 -9.58 22.37
N THR A 17 -23.05 -10.41 22.27
CA THR A 17 -21.74 -10.20 22.91
C THR A 17 -20.72 -9.55 21.96
N HIS A 18 -19.95 -8.62 22.54
CA HIS A 18 -18.67 -8.06 22.12
C HIS A 18 -18.62 -6.93 21.07
N ALA A 19 -18.79 -5.70 21.58
CA ALA A 19 -18.05 -4.53 21.13
C ALA A 19 -16.79 -4.38 22.01
N ALA A 20 -15.62 -4.21 21.40
CA ALA A 20 -14.39 -3.80 22.07
C ALA A 20 -13.95 -2.44 21.50
N ARG A 21 -13.90 -1.43 22.38
CA ARG A 21 -13.33 -0.10 22.12
C ARG A 21 -12.33 0.21 23.23
N CYS A 22 -11.26 0.90 22.82
CA CYS A 22 -10.37 1.77 23.60
C CYS A 22 -9.35 1.11 24.55
N ALA A 23 -8.05 1.38 24.33
CA ALA A 23 -7.34 2.46 25.04
C ALA A 23 -5.86 2.55 24.63
N LEU A 24 -5.40 3.78 24.35
CA LEU A 24 -4.01 4.22 24.35
C LEU A 24 -3.47 4.28 25.79
N PRO A 25 -2.14 4.36 25.98
CA PRO A 25 -1.65 5.30 26.98
C PRO A 25 -0.52 6.20 26.44
N ALA A 26 -0.71 7.49 26.66
CA ALA A 26 0.36 8.46 26.81
C ALA A 26 0.49 8.75 28.30
N CYS A 27 1.68 8.56 28.88
CA CYS A 27 2.04 9.11 30.19
C CYS A 27 3.42 9.75 30.10
N VAL A 28 3.41 11.08 30.18
CA VAL A 28 4.53 11.95 30.52
C VAL A 28 4.58 12.03 32.05
N GLY A 29 5.77 11.92 32.65
CA GLY A 29 5.93 12.11 34.10
C GLY A 29 7.37 11.97 34.55
N ALA A 30 8.04 13.11 34.69
CA ALA A 30 9.38 13.26 35.26
C ALA A 30 9.41 13.02 36.78
N MET A 31 10.59 12.67 37.29
CA MET A 31 11.31 13.31 38.42
C MET A 31 12.06 12.32 39.32
N SER A 32 13.37 12.57 39.40
CA SER A 32 14.26 12.50 40.58
C SER A 32 14.14 11.32 41.56
N GLY A 33 15.20 10.51 41.59
CA GLY A 33 15.56 9.68 42.74
C GLY A 33 17.06 9.41 42.72
N ARG A 34 17.80 10.05 43.62
CA ARG A 34 19.24 9.89 43.84
C ARG A 34 19.44 8.93 45.03
N CYS A 35 20.62 8.29 45.04
CA CYS A 35 21.29 7.62 46.17
C CYS A 35 21.00 6.13 46.40
N GLY A 36 22.09 5.36 46.38
CA GLY A 36 22.19 3.95 46.74
C GLY A 36 23.61 3.48 46.44
N ALA A 37 24.53 3.80 47.35
CA ALA A 37 25.92 3.34 47.34
C ALA A 37 26.00 1.85 47.68
N SER A 38 26.97 1.15 47.11
CA SER A 38 27.63 0.01 47.75
C SER A 38 28.96 -0.26 47.05
N ASP A 39 30.00 -0.26 47.88
CA ASP A 39 31.40 -0.54 47.63
C ASP A 39 31.64 -1.93 47.01
N ASP A 40 32.71 -2.07 46.22
CA ASP A 40 33.76 -3.05 46.58
C ASP A 40 35.06 -2.89 45.78
N ALA A 41 36.13 -2.76 46.58
CA ALA A 41 37.48 -3.30 46.46
C ALA A 41 38.22 -3.40 45.11
N GLY A 42 39.47 -2.88 45.09
CA GLY A 42 40.47 -3.30 44.11
C GLY A 42 41.74 -2.46 44.03
N ALA A 43 42.47 -2.33 45.13
CA ALA A 43 43.79 -1.69 45.19
C ALA A 43 44.82 -2.30 44.21
N ARG A 44 45.64 -1.45 43.60
CA ARG A 44 47.09 -1.72 43.41
C ARG A 44 47.85 -0.42 43.11
N LEU A 45 48.76 -0.12 44.03
CA LEU A 45 49.77 0.94 43.99
C LEU A 45 50.88 0.58 43.00
N ALA A 46 51.34 1.55 42.22
CA ALA A 46 52.71 1.58 41.72
C ALA A 46 53.17 3.04 41.57
N SER A 47 54.19 3.35 42.35
CA SER A 47 54.94 4.59 42.48
C SER A 47 55.62 5.07 41.19
N GLY A 48 55.83 6.39 41.05
CA GLY A 48 57.00 6.88 40.31
C GLY A 48 56.96 8.30 39.73
N ARG A 49 57.49 9.24 40.52
CA ARG A 49 58.26 10.45 40.13
C ARG A 49 57.56 11.65 39.47
N SER A 50 57.68 12.75 40.21
CA SER A 50 57.61 14.17 39.82
C SER A 50 58.53 14.53 38.65
N HIS A 51 58.11 15.50 37.82
CA HIS A 51 58.77 16.80 37.55
C HIS A 51 57.95 17.55 36.48
N GLY A 52 57.80 18.87 36.64
CA GLY A 52 57.44 19.76 35.52
C GLY A 52 56.25 20.68 35.77
N ALA A 53 56.54 21.86 36.30
CA ALA A 53 55.64 23.00 36.36
C ALA A 53 55.18 23.43 34.96
N GLY A 54 53.88 23.72 34.82
CA GLY A 54 53.29 24.33 33.63
C GLY A 54 51.82 24.66 33.90
N GLY A 55 51.51 25.93 34.16
CA GLY A 55 50.16 26.40 34.50
C GLY A 55 49.13 26.11 33.41
N PRO A 56 47.83 25.99 33.74
CA PRO A 56 46.81 25.74 32.74
C PRO A 56 46.51 27.03 31.96
N ALA A 57 47.12 27.15 30.78
CA ALA A 57 46.66 28.06 29.75
C ALA A 57 45.20 27.74 29.41
N ARG A 58 44.35 28.76 29.50
CA ARG A 58 42.93 28.73 29.17
C ARG A 58 42.74 28.16 27.77
N ARG A 59 42.27 26.92 27.65
CA ARG A 59 41.77 26.39 26.38
C ARG A 59 40.45 27.08 26.08
N ALA A 60 40.53 28.15 25.29
CA ALA A 60 39.39 28.68 24.56
C ALA A 60 38.79 27.51 23.78
N THR A 61 37.57 27.13 24.15
CA THR A 61 36.76 26.18 23.40
C THR A 61 36.52 26.81 22.05
N GLN A 62 37.32 26.45 21.05
CA GLN A 62 37.11 26.84 19.68
C GLN A 62 35.88 26.06 19.22
N TRP A 63 34.73 26.73 19.17
CA TRP A 63 33.52 26.17 18.58
C TRP A 63 33.88 25.84 17.13
N ALA A 64 34.05 24.55 16.85
CA ALA A 64 34.21 24.08 15.49
C ALA A 64 33.01 24.58 14.69
N GLN A 65 33.29 25.39 13.66
CA GLN A 65 32.27 25.85 12.73
C GLN A 65 31.52 24.62 12.21
N PRO A 66 30.18 24.57 12.27
CA PRO A 66 29.46 23.45 11.70
C PRO A 66 29.82 23.41 10.20
N ALA A 67 30.36 22.28 9.77
CA ALA A 67 30.72 22.05 8.38
C ALA A 67 29.51 22.45 7.53
N ARG A 68 29.71 23.35 6.56
CA ARG A 68 28.67 23.77 5.62
C ARG A 68 28.12 22.51 4.96
N LEU A 69 26.97 22.02 5.42
CA LEU A 69 26.24 20.94 4.77
C LEU A 69 25.84 21.47 3.39
N ARG A 70 26.65 21.15 2.38
CA ARG A 70 26.28 21.34 0.99
C ARG A 70 25.07 20.46 0.75
N PHE A 71 23.88 21.05 0.81
CA PHE A 71 22.65 20.44 0.35
C PHE A 71 22.80 20.14 -1.14
N THR A 72 23.25 18.92 -1.47
CA THR A 72 23.39 18.48 -2.86
C THR A 72 22.01 18.21 -3.43
N GLN A 73 21.66 19.04 -4.43
CA GLN A 73 20.35 19.07 -5.05
C GLN A 73 20.01 17.70 -5.68
N PRO A 74 18.73 17.28 -5.67
CA PRO A 74 18.28 16.19 -6.54
C PRO A 74 18.28 16.70 -7.98
N THR A 75 18.97 15.98 -8.87
CA THR A 75 18.88 16.18 -10.32
C THR A 75 17.87 15.19 -10.90
N PRO A 76 17.02 15.63 -11.85
CA PRO A 76 16.00 14.78 -12.43
C PRO A 76 16.62 13.65 -13.26
N PRO A 77 15.90 12.52 -13.46
CA PRO A 77 16.30 11.52 -14.45
C PRO A 77 16.33 12.08 -15.87
N THR A 78 17.17 11.43 -16.70
CA THR A 78 17.44 11.77 -18.10
C THR A 78 16.14 11.88 -18.89
N PRO A 79 15.94 12.96 -19.69
CA PRO A 79 14.73 13.08 -20.46
C PRO A 79 14.76 12.02 -21.57
N GLY A 80 13.84 11.06 -21.51
CA GLY A 80 13.39 10.38 -22.71
C GLY A 80 12.97 11.45 -23.73
N ARG A 81 13.29 11.23 -25.01
CA ARG A 81 13.01 12.15 -26.11
C ARG A 81 11.50 12.41 -26.16
N PHE A 82 11.06 13.47 -25.49
CA PHE A 82 9.68 13.88 -25.42
C PHE A 82 9.59 15.21 -26.16
N THR A 83 8.96 15.18 -27.33
CA THR A 83 8.45 16.38 -27.98
C THR A 83 7.56 17.09 -26.96
N MET A 84 7.89 18.34 -26.63
CA MET A 84 7.04 19.11 -25.73
C MET A 84 5.67 19.25 -26.41
N PRO A 85 4.57 18.71 -25.85
CA PRO A 85 3.26 19.16 -26.29
C PRO A 85 3.21 20.67 -25.99
N ALA A 86 2.65 21.44 -26.92
CA ALA A 86 2.58 22.88 -26.86
C ALA A 86 2.24 23.33 -25.42
N SER A 87 3.13 24.12 -24.80
CA SER A 87 2.85 24.78 -23.52
C SER A 87 1.46 25.38 -23.61
N SER A 88 0.53 24.90 -22.80
CA SER A 88 -0.83 25.42 -22.85
C SER A 88 -0.75 26.93 -22.65
N ARG A 89 -1.52 27.71 -23.40
CA ARG A 89 -1.56 29.18 -23.28
C ARG A 89 -1.69 29.65 -21.83
N LEU A 90 -2.34 28.84 -20.99
CA LEU A 90 -2.52 29.03 -19.56
C LEU A 90 -1.19 29.02 -18.77
N GLU A 91 -0.26 28.11 -19.08
CA GLU A 91 1.05 28.05 -18.43
C GLU A 91 1.86 29.32 -18.70
N SER A 92 1.89 29.78 -19.95
CA SER A 92 2.60 31.01 -20.34
C SER A 92 2.01 32.25 -19.66
N MET A 93 0.67 32.33 -19.57
CA MET A 93 -0.02 33.40 -18.83
C MET A 93 0.32 33.39 -17.34
N TYR A 94 0.35 32.20 -16.72
CA TYR A 94 0.72 32.04 -15.32
C TYR A 94 2.16 32.52 -15.08
N PHE A 95 3.14 32.04 -15.85
CA PHE A 95 4.54 32.48 -15.69
C PHE A 95 4.73 33.98 -15.94
N HIS A 96 4.02 34.56 -16.90
CA HIS A 96 4.01 36.01 -17.12
C HIS A 96 3.45 36.77 -15.92
N SER A 97 2.36 36.29 -15.31
CA SER A 97 1.78 36.88 -14.10
C SER A 97 2.73 36.81 -12.89
N LEU A 98 3.54 35.75 -12.79
CA LEU A 98 4.56 35.60 -11.76
C LEU A 98 5.74 36.57 -11.95
N GLY A 99 6.10 36.88 -13.20
CA GLY A 99 7.17 37.82 -13.53
C GLY A 99 6.92 39.24 -13.03
N LYS A 100 5.64 39.66 -12.98
CA LYS A 100 5.23 40.99 -12.50
C LYS A 100 5.31 41.17 -10.98
N ARG A 101 5.56 40.11 -10.22
CA ARG A 101 5.51 40.14 -8.75
C ARG A 101 6.86 40.54 -8.18
N THR A 102 6.86 41.62 -7.39
CA THR A 102 8.04 42.14 -6.70
C THR A 102 8.37 41.28 -5.48
N PRO A 103 9.65 40.86 -5.30
CA PRO A 103 10.07 40.20 -4.07
C PRO A 103 9.97 41.16 -2.87
N LEU A 104 9.62 40.62 -1.71
CA LEU A 104 9.56 41.39 -0.46
C LEU A 104 10.95 41.54 0.16
N SER A 105 11.21 42.70 0.77
CA SER A 105 12.35 42.91 1.64
C SER A 105 12.22 42.08 2.92
N ARG A 106 13.29 42.00 3.72
CA ARG A 106 13.26 41.24 4.97
C ARG A 106 12.36 41.92 6.00
N GLU A 107 12.40 43.24 6.02
CA GLU A 107 11.63 44.10 6.91
C GLU A 107 10.14 44.02 6.56
N GLU A 108 9.80 44.10 5.27
CA GLU A 108 8.42 43.95 4.76
C GLU A 108 7.84 42.56 5.06
N GLU A 109 8.63 41.50 4.87
CA GLU A 109 8.22 40.12 5.17
C GLU A 109 7.91 39.94 6.67
N ALA A 110 8.76 40.49 7.55
CA ALA A 110 8.55 40.42 8.99
C ALA A 110 7.31 41.22 9.43
N GLU A 111 7.08 42.38 8.83
CA GLU A 111 5.94 43.23 9.13
C GLU A 111 4.61 42.59 8.70
N LEU A 112 4.54 42.12 7.46
CA LEU A 112 3.35 41.42 6.95
C LEU A 112 3.07 40.14 7.77
N ALA A 113 4.12 39.40 8.16
CA ALA A 113 3.96 38.19 8.96
C ALA A 113 3.47 38.48 10.39
N ARG A 114 3.97 39.54 11.05
CA ARG A 114 3.44 39.98 12.36
C ARG A 114 2.00 40.41 12.25
N ARG A 115 1.70 41.29 11.28
CA ARG A 115 0.35 41.80 11.03
C ARG A 115 -0.64 40.66 10.81
N TYR A 116 -0.32 39.70 9.95
CA TYR A 116 -1.15 38.51 9.73
C TYR A 116 -1.38 37.72 11.03
N ARG A 117 -0.35 37.51 11.85
CA ARG A 117 -0.45 36.70 13.06
C ARG A 117 -1.23 37.37 14.19
N GLU A 118 -1.13 38.69 14.32
CA GLU A 118 -1.81 39.46 15.36
C GLU A 118 -3.28 39.73 15.01
N THR A 119 -3.57 40.00 13.74
CA THR A 119 -4.89 40.50 13.31
C THR A 119 -5.67 39.53 12.42
N GLY A 120 -5.03 38.48 11.90
CA GLY A 120 -5.63 37.60 10.89
C GLY A 120 -5.79 38.25 9.52
N ASP A 121 -5.07 39.33 9.23
CA ASP A 121 -5.23 40.11 8.00
C ASP A 121 -5.00 39.27 6.73
N ARG A 122 -6.08 39.11 5.96
CA ARG A 122 -6.08 38.34 4.72
C ARG A 122 -5.22 38.96 3.63
N ALA A 123 -5.17 40.29 3.52
CA ALA A 123 -4.35 40.97 2.52
C ALA A 123 -2.86 40.76 2.80
N ALA A 124 -2.46 40.76 4.08
CA ALA A 124 -1.09 40.46 4.48
C ALA A 124 -0.72 39.01 4.14
N PHE A 125 -1.62 38.06 4.41
CA PHE A 125 -1.45 36.65 4.03
C PHE A 125 -1.27 36.47 2.52
N GLU A 126 -2.17 37.05 1.72
CA GLU A 126 -2.12 36.96 0.27
C GLU A 126 -0.81 37.55 -0.24
N ARG A 127 -0.43 38.76 0.21
CA ARG A 127 0.83 39.38 -0.21
C ARG A 127 2.06 38.51 0.09
N LEU A 128 2.11 37.86 1.25
CA LEU A 128 3.18 36.93 1.62
C LEU A 128 3.23 35.71 0.69
N VAL A 129 2.08 35.10 0.39
CA VAL A 129 2.01 33.96 -0.54
C VAL A 129 2.42 34.40 -1.95
N GLU A 130 1.83 35.50 -2.42
CA GLU A 130 2.00 36.03 -3.76
C GLU A 130 3.46 36.33 -4.12
N ALA A 131 4.19 36.97 -3.20
CA ALA A 131 5.60 37.30 -3.39
C ALA A 131 6.51 36.07 -3.50
N ASN A 132 6.08 34.92 -2.95
CA ASN A 132 6.88 33.71 -2.84
C ASN A 132 6.52 32.63 -3.88
N LEU A 133 5.50 32.83 -4.74
CA LEU A 133 5.11 31.85 -5.75
C LEU A 133 6.25 31.47 -6.73
N ARG A 134 7.10 32.44 -7.10
CA ARG A 134 8.28 32.18 -7.95
C ARG A 134 9.23 31.16 -7.34
N PHE A 135 9.34 31.15 -6.01
CA PHE A 135 10.18 30.22 -5.28
C PHE A 135 9.61 28.79 -5.35
N VAL A 136 8.29 28.64 -5.28
CA VAL A 136 7.60 27.34 -5.42
C VAL A 136 7.89 26.73 -6.78
N VAL A 137 7.76 27.50 -7.86
CA VAL A 137 8.07 27.06 -9.23
C VAL A 137 9.49 26.51 -9.34
N ARG A 138 10.47 27.21 -8.75
CA ARG A 138 11.86 26.75 -8.72
C ARG A 138 12.04 25.43 -7.97
N ILE A 139 11.28 25.19 -6.89
CA ILE A 139 11.31 23.91 -6.19
C ILE A 139 10.66 22.81 -7.02
N ALA A 140 9.48 23.06 -7.58
CA ALA A 140 8.72 22.12 -8.39
C ALA A 140 9.49 21.64 -9.62
N HIS A 141 10.28 22.52 -10.25
CA HIS A 141 11.11 22.17 -11.41
C HIS A 141 12.11 21.03 -11.13
N ARG A 142 12.56 20.87 -9.88
CA ARG A 142 13.45 19.75 -9.49
C ARG A 142 12.77 18.37 -9.56
N TYR A 143 11.44 18.35 -9.57
CA TYR A 143 10.61 17.14 -9.62
C TYR A 143 10.05 16.85 -11.02
N ARG A 144 10.47 17.58 -12.06
CA ARG A 144 10.01 17.39 -13.45
C ARG A 144 10.23 15.96 -13.97
N GLY A 145 11.31 15.32 -13.54
CA GLY A 145 11.69 14.00 -14.06
C GLY A 145 10.82 12.82 -13.60
N TYR A 146 9.82 13.06 -12.73
CA TYR A 146 8.86 12.01 -12.35
C TYR A 146 7.74 11.78 -13.39
N GLY A 147 7.66 12.63 -14.42
CA GLY A 147 6.69 12.48 -15.52
C GLY A 147 5.27 12.92 -15.18
N LEU A 148 5.09 13.68 -14.09
CA LEU A 148 3.81 14.30 -13.72
C LEU A 148 3.68 15.71 -14.33
N PRO A 149 2.46 16.20 -14.59
CA PRO A 149 2.25 17.55 -15.11
C PRO A 149 2.87 18.61 -14.20
N MET A 150 3.63 19.53 -14.80
CA MET A 150 4.28 20.61 -14.04
C MET A 150 3.29 21.54 -13.31
N PRO A 151 2.14 21.91 -13.90
CA PRO A 151 1.13 22.71 -13.20
C PRO A 151 0.69 22.07 -11.88
N ASP A 152 0.44 20.77 -11.86
CA ASP A 152 -0.01 20.07 -10.65
C ASP A 152 1.06 20.09 -9.55
N LEU A 153 2.32 19.87 -9.92
CA LEU A 153 3.44 19.98 -8.97
C LEU A 153 3.56 21.39 -8.38
N ILE A 154 3.33 22.43 -9.20
CA ILE A 154 3.33 23.82 -8.73
C ILE A 154 2.15 24.06 -7.78
N GLN A 155 0.95 23.57 -8.11
CA GLN A 155 -0.25 23.75 -7.30
C GLN A 155 -0.12 23.07 -5.92
N GLU A 156 0.39 21.85 -5.87
CA GLU A 156 0.67 21.14 -4.62
C GLU A 156 1.76 21.85 -3.80
N GLY A 157 2.77 22.40 -4.48
CA GLY A 157 3.75 23.27 -3.85
C GLY A 157 3.13 24.55 -3.28
N ASN A 158 2.15 25.15 -3.96
CA ASN A 158 1.44 26.33 -3.51
C ASN A 158 0.60 26.03 -2.25
N ILE A 159 -0.04 24.86 -2.18
CA ILE A 159 -0.71 24.38 -0.95
C ILE A 159 0.29 24.25 0.20
N GLY A 160 1.50 23.73 -0.08
CA GLY A 160 2.58 23.68 0.90
C GLY A 160 3.05 25.06 1.37
N LEU A 161 3.12 26.04 0.47
CA LEU A 161 3.46 27.42 0.82
C LEU A 161 2.36 28.06 1.70
N ILE A 162 1.09 27.90 1.34
CA ILE A 162 -0.06 28.39 2.12
C ILE A 162 0.01 27.83 3.54
N THR A 163 0.19 26.51 3.67
CA THR A 163 0.32 25.82 4.97
C THR A 163 1.52 26.35 5.78
N ALA A 164 2.62 26.67 5.10
CA ALA A 164 3.79 27.24 5.75
C ALA A 164 3.53 28.65 6.27
N VAL A 165 2.84 29.51 5.51
CA VAL A 165 2.50 30.88 5.92
C VAL A 165 1.55 30.86 7.12
N GLU A 166 0.54 29.99 7.11
CA GLU A 166 -0.40 29.82 8.24
C GLU A 166 0.30 29.47 9.56
N ARG A 167 1.38 28.70 9.49
CA ARG A 167 2.12 28.21 10.67
C ARG A 167 3.41 28.98 10.95
N PHE A 168 3.68 30.03 10.18
CA PHE A 168 4.94 30.76 10.27
C PHE A 168 4.98 31.63 11.53
N ASP A 169 6.14 31.61 12.19
CA ASP A 169 6.40 32.37 13.41
C ASP A 169 7.44 33.46 13.16
N PRO A 170 7.03 34.74 12.99
CA PRO A 170 7.97 35.84 12.74
C PRO A 170 8.90 36.16 13.91
N SER A 171 8.55 35.76 15.14
CA SER A 171 9.37 36.06 16.34
C SER A 171 10.72 35.36 16.34
N ARG A 172 10.86 34.29 15.56
CA ARG A 172 12.09 33.48 15.46
C ARG A 172 13.18 34.13 14.60
N GLY A 173 12.89 35.23 13.90
CA GLY A 173 13.87 35.99 13.11
C GLY A 173 14.40 35.28 11.85
N ILE A 174 13.85 34.11 11.51
CA ILE A 174 14.17 33.35 10.30
C ILE A 174 13.34 33.85 9.11
N ARG A 175 13.85 33.70 7.89
CA ARG A 175 13.10 34.01 6.66
C ARG A 175 11.96 33.00 6.47
N LEU A 176 10.81 33.47 6.00
CA LEU A 176 9.65 32.64 5.66
C LEU A 176 10.04 31.51 4.70
N ILE A 177 10.82 31.85 3.67
CA ILE A 177 11.28 30.89 2.66
C ILE A 177 12.04 29.71 3.30
N SER A 178 12.90 29.98 4.28
CA SER A 178 13.68 28.94 4.96
C SER A 178 12.80 27.93 5.68
N TYR A 179 11.65 28.38 6.20
CA TYR A 179 10.64 27.52 6.80
C TYR A 179 9.78 26.82 5.74
N ALA A 180 9.31 27.57 4.74
CA ALA A 180 8.39 27.08 3.71
C ALA A 180 8.95 25.98 2.82
N VAL A 181 10.27 25.94 2.60
CA VAL A 181 10.93 24.88 1.80
C VAL A 181 10.52 23.47 2.24
N TRP A 182 10.41 23.23 3.55
CA TRP A 182 10.08 21.92 4.08
C TRP A 182 8.65 21.50 3.72
N TRP A 183 7.69 22.42 3.90
CA TRP A 183 6.29 22.21 3.56
C TRP A 183 6.07 22.03 2.07
N ILE A 184 6.68 22.91 1.25
CA ILE A 184 6.59 22.83 -0.22
C ILE A 184 7.11 21.47 -0.70
N ARG A 185 8.27 21.04 -0.22
CA ARG A 185 8.84 19.74 -0.59
C ARG A 185 7.97 18.58 -0.12
N ALA A 186 7.48 18.63 1.12
CA ALA A 186 6.65 17.56 1.68
C ALA A 186 5.35 17.37 0.89
N MET A 187 4.67 18.47 0.53
CA MET A 187 3.43 18.42 -0.25
C MET A 187 3.67 17.89 -1.66
N ILE A 188 4.69 18.40 -2.36
CA ILE A 188 5.06 17.90 -3.70
C ILE A 188 5.42 16.41 -3.64
N GLN A 189 6.24 16.00 -2.68
CA GLN A 189 6.62 14.59 -2.53
C GLN A 189 5.43 13.69 -2.19
N ALA A 190 4.50 14.17 -1.38
CA ALA A 190 3.27 13.43 -1.07
C ALA A 190 2.39 13.29 -2.31
N TYR A 191 2.25 14.34 -3.13
CA TYR A 191 1.54 14.26 -4.42
C TYR A 191 2.19 13.26 -5.38
N ILE A 192 3.51 13.31 -5.53
CA ILE A 192 4.24 12.39 -6.41
C ILE A 192 3.98 10.95 -5.98
N LEU A 193 4.14 10.62 -4.70
CA LEU A 193 3.92 9.25 -4.21
C LEU A 193 2.48 8.76 -4.43
N ARG A 194 1.48 9.64 -4.35
CA ARG A 194 0.07 9.28 -4.56
C ARG A 194 -0.32 9.08 -6.02
N ASN A 195 0.34 9.78 -6.95
CA ASN A 195 -0.09 9.87 -8.35
C ASN A 195 0.93 9.31 -9.35
N TRP A 196 2.10 8.84 -8.90
CA TRP A 196 3.14 8.33 -9.79
C TRP A 196 2.77 6.99 -10.45
N SER A 197 2.00 6.15 -9.76
CA SER A 197 1.44 4.88 -10.27
C SER A 197 0.00 4.73 -9.79
N MET A 198 -0.81 3.99 -10.56
CA MET A 198 -2.16 3.59 -10.19
C MET A 198 -2.14 2.70 -8.93
N VAL A 199 -1.10 1.87 -8.78
CA VAL A 199 -0.88 1.08 -7.57
C VAL A 199 -0.09 1.93 -6.57
N LYS A 200 -0.65 2.12 -5.37
CA LYS A 200 -0.03 2.97 -4.34
C LYS A 200 1.32 2.42 -3.89
N ILE A 201 2.34 3.28 -3.89
CA ILE A 201 3.69 2.98 -3.40
C ILE A 201 4.02 3.91 -2.22
N GLY A 202 4.87 3.47 -1.30
CA GLY A 202 5.40 4.33 -0.23
C GLY A 202 4.54 4.36 1.02
N THR A 203 3.93 3.24 1.38
CA THR A 203 3.18 3.11 2.64
C THR A 203 4.10 3.17 3.86
N THR A 204 5.34 2.67 3.72
CA THR A 204 6.35 2.68 4.78
C THR A 204 7.39 3.80 4.59
N HIS A 205 8.01 4.24 5.69
CA HIS A 205 9.09 5.24 5.65
C HIS A 205 10.27 4.78 4.78
N THR A 206 10.61 3.50 4.84
CA THR A 206 11.68 2.89 4.04
C THR A 206 11.38 2.96 2.54
N GLN A 207 10.15 2.59 2.13
CA GLN A 207 9.73 2.69 0.73
C GLN A 207 9.76 4.13 0.22
N ARG A 208 9.33 5.11 1.02
CA ARG A 208 9.39 6.54 0.64
C ARG A 208 10.85 6.99 0.46
N LYS A 209 11.75 6.57 1.34
CA LYS A 209 13.19 6.86 1.24
C LYS A 209 13.78 6.24 -0.03
N LEU A 210 13.44 4.98 -0.32
CA LEU A 210 13.90 4.27 -1.51
C LEU A 210 13.38 4.94 -2.79
N PHE A 211 12.10 5.25 -2.88
CA PHE A 211 11.50 5.88 -4.06
C PHE A 211 12.22 7.17 -4.51
N PHE A 212 12.58 8.06 -3.56
CA PHE A 212 13.27 9.32 -3.91
C PHE A 212 14.79 9.18 -4.08
N ASN A 213 15.43 8.19 -3.43
CA ASN A 213 16.90 8.11 -3.38
C ASN A 213 17.49 6.94 -4.16
N LEU A 214 16.71 5.94 -4.59
CA LEU A 214 17.20 4.73 -5.25
C LEU A 214 17.98 5.06 -6.53
N SER A 215 17.38 5.83 -7.45
CA SER A 215 18.05 6.24 -8.68
C SER A 215 19.31 7.08 -8.43
N LYS A 216 19.31 7.91 -7.36
CA LYS A 216 20.48 8.70 -6.96
C LYS A 216 21.57 7.81 -6.36
N ALA A 217 21.20 6.81 -5.56
CA ALA A 217 22.12 5.87 -4.95
C ALA A 217 22.81 5.01 -6.02
N ARG A 218 22.06 4.47 -6.99
CA ARG A 218 22.62 3.73 -8.13
C ARG A 218 23.63 4.56 -8.92
N ARG A 219 23.25 5.79 -9.30
CA ARG A 219 24.16 6.73 -10.01
C ARG A 219 25.40 7.16 -9.20
N ALA A 220 25.29 7.18 -7.88
CA ALA A 220 26.40 7.58 -7.02
C ALA A 220 27.39 6.43 -6.76
N LEU A 221 26.97 5.19 -6.96
CA LEU A 221 27.80 4.00 -6.78
C LEU A 221 28.62 3.71 -8.03
N HIS A 222 28.07 3.87 -9.25
CA HIS A 222 28.81 3.61 -10.49
C HIS A 222 28.45 4.58 -11.64
N ARG A 223 29.43 4.86 -12.52
CA ARG A 223 29.24 5.63 -13.77
C ARG A 223 28.58 4.81 -14.89
N SER A 224 28.58 3.48 -14.77
CA SER A 224 27.90 2.51 -15.62
C SER A 224 26.80 1.78 -14.83
N GLU A 225 25.83 1.19 -15.53
CA GLU A 225 24.47 0.88 -15.05
C GLU A 225 24.33 -0.28 -14.02
N ASP A 226 25.43 -0.90 -13.58
CA ASP A 226 25.39 -2.17 -12.81
C ASP A 226 25.77 -2.01 -11.33
N ALA A 227 25.07 -1.13 -10.60
CA ALA A 227 25.17 -1.12 -9.14
C ALA A 227 24.39 -2.30 -8.55
N SER A 228 25.06 -3.16 -7.77
CA SER A 228 24.40 -4.28 -7.10
C SER A 228 23.42 -3.78 -6.04
N ASP A 229 22.29 -4.48 -5.88
CA ASP A 229 21.25 -4.11 -4.92
C ASP A 229 21.75 -4.18 -3.47
N GLU A 230 22.75 -5.02 -3.18
CA GLU A 230 23.44 -5.13 -1.89
C GLU A 230 24.24 -3.86 -1.55
N GLU A 231 24.92 -3.26 -2.52
CA GLU A 231 25.67 -2.02 -2.33
C GLU A 231 24.72 -0.84 -2.05
N VAL A 232 23.62 -0.79 -2.80
CA VAL A 232 22.56 0.20 -2.63
C VAL A 232 21.89 0.06 -1.26
N ALA A 233 21.58 -1.17 -0.86
CA ALA A 233 21.00 -1.51 0.43
C ALA A 233 21.90 -1.05 1.58
N SER A 234 23.20 -1.38 1.51
CA SER A 234 24.21 -0.99 2.50
C SER A 234 24.33 0.53 2.61
N ARG A 235 24.34 1.24 1.48
CA ARG A 235 24.42 2.71 1.45
C ARG A 235 23.18 3.40 2.01
N LEU A 236 22.00 2.86 1.72
CA LEU A 236 20.73 3.42 2.16
C LEU A 236 20.31 2.92 3.55
N GLY A 237 20.99 1.92 4.10
CA GLY A 237 20.67 1.30 5.39
C GLY A 237 19.29 0.64 5.37
N VAL A 238 18.99 -0.12 4.33
CA VAL A 238 17.71 -0.82 4.13
C VAL A 238 17.94 -2.28 3.76
N PRO A 239 16.97 -3.19 3.96
CA PRO A 239 17.09 -4.57 3.50
C PRO A 239 17.21 -4.68 1.97
N VAL A 240 18.03 -5.61 1.49
CA VAL A 240 18.22 -5.87 0.04
C VAL A 240 16.90 -6.19 -0.65
N GLU A 241 16.04 -6.98 0.01
CA GLU A 241 14.73 -7.35 -0.55
C GLU A 241 13.81 -6.13 -0.75
N GLU A 242 13.89 -5.11 0.11
CA GLU A 242 13.14 -3.86 -0.10
C GLU A 242 13.69 -3.04 -1.28
N VAL A 243 15.01 -3.09 -1.51
CA VAL A 243 15.64 -2.47 -2.68
C VAL A 243 15.15 -3.14 -3.96
N ARG A 244 15.17 -4.48 -4.00
CA ARG A 244 14.75 -5.28 -5.15
C ARG A 244 13.28 -5.04 -5.51
N GLN A 245 12.39 -5.14 -4.52
CA GLN A 245 10.96 -4.87 -4.70
C GLN A 245 10.70 -3.43 -5.18
N MET A 246 11.44 -2.44 -4.65
CA MET A 246 11.31 -1.07 -5.11
C MET A 246 11.86 -0.88 -6.52
N ALA A 247 12.98 -1.51 -6.86
CA ALA A 247 13.60 -1.42 -8.17
C ALA A 247 12.70 -1.99 -9.28
N GLU A 248 12.08 -3.14 -9.02
CA GLU A 248 11.09 -3.74 -9.91
C GLU A 248 9.94 -2.76 -10.16
N ARG A 249 9.36 -2.19 -9.10
CA ARG A 249 8.25 -1.22 -9.22
C ARG A 249 8.63 0.08 -9.91
N VAL A 250 9.84 0.60 -9.68
CA VAL A 250 10.31 1.84 -10.30
C VAL A 250 10.56 1.66 -11.80
N THR A 251 10.99 0.47 -12.21
CA THR A 251 11.29 0.12 -13.61
C THR A 251 10.02 -0.24 -14.38
N SER A 252 9.12 -1.00 -13.76
CA SER A 252 7.85 -1.42 -14.34
C SER A 252 6.78 -0.35 -14.15
N ARG A 253 6.71 0.61 -15.08
CA ARG A 253 5.60 1.58 -15.14
C ARG A 253 4.30 0.89 -15.57
N ASP A 254 3.18 1.44 -15.09
CA ASP A 254 1.85 1.04 -15.54
C ASP A 254 1.72 1.25 -17.06
N ALA A 255 1.30 0.22 -17.78
CA ALA A 255 1.04 0.27 -19.22
C ALA A 255 -0.47 0.27 -19.47
N SER A 256 -0.91 1.06 -20.45
CA SER A 256 -2.30 1.00 -20.91
C SER A 256 -2.54 -0.28 -21.71
N LEU A 257 -3.62 -1.00 -21.42
CA LEU A 257 -4.06 -2.13 -22.25
C LEU A 257 -4.51 -1.68 -23.65
N ALA A 258 -4.91 -0.41 -23.80
CA ALA A 258 -5.25 0.19 -25.08
C ALA A 258 -4.02 0.67 -25.88
N THR A 259 -2.80 0.41 -25.39
CA THR A 259 -1.58 0.71 -26.16
C THR A 259 -1.57 -0.17 -27.41
N PRO A 260 -1.49 0.40 -28.64
CA PRO A 260 -1.39 -0.40 -29.85
C PRO A 260 -0.07 -1.16 -29.88
N VAL A 261 -0.10 -2.37 -30.43
CA VAL A 261 1.04 -3.28 -30.57
C VAL A 261 1.18 -3.67 -32.04
N GLY A 262 2.41 -3.65 -32.54
CA GLY A 262 2.73 -3.90 -33.96
C GLY A 262 2.60 -2.64 -34.83
N ASP A 263 3.03 -2.75 -36.08
CA ASP A 263 3.08 -1.62 -37.02
C ASP A 263 1.69 -1.26 -37.57
N ASP A 264 0.76 -2.22 -37.61
CA ASP A 264 -0.57 -2.05 -38.19
C ASP A 264 -1.59 -1.41 -37.22
N ALA A 265 -1.21 -1.19 -35.96
CA ALA A 265 -2.02 -0.57 -34.89
C ALA A 265 -3.43 -1.16 -34.66
N GLU A 266 -3.78 -2.28 -35.29
CA GLU A 266 -5.08 -2.95 -35.13
C GLU A 266 -5.17 -3.75 -33.83
N SER A 267 -4.04 -4.24 -33.33
CA SER A 267 -3.98 -5.01 -32.09
C SER A 267 -3.54 -4.14 -30.93
N THR A 268 -4.13 -4.36 -29.76
CA THR A 268 -3.79 -3.69 -28.51
C THR A 268 -3.06 -4.62 -27.55
N LEU A 269 -2.38 -4.07 -26.55
CA LEU A 269 -1.75 -4.85 -25.50
C LEU A 269 -2.76 -5.73 -24.76
N GLY A 270 -4.01 -5.27 -24.63
CA GLY A 270 -5.12 -6.02 -24.05
C GLY A 270 -5.46 -7.30 -24.81
N ASP A 271 -5.37 -7.30 -26.14
CA ASP A 271 -5.68 -8.47 -26.98
C ASP A 271 -4.67 -9.60 -26.82
N LEU A 272 -3.46 -9.28 -26.34
CA LEU A 272 -2.40 -10.24 -26.04
C LEU A 272 -2.52 -10.86 -24.63
N VAL A 273 -3.39 -10.30 -23.77
CA VAL A 273 -3.58 -10.82 -22.42
C VAL A 273 -4.44 -12.08 -22.49
N ARG A 274 -3.83 -13.22 -22.19
CA ARG A 274 -4.53 -14.50 -22.11
C ARG A 274 -5.57 -14.46 -20.99
N ASP A 275 -6.79 -14.89 -21.31
CA ASP A 275 -7.81 -15.16 -20.30
C ASP A 275 -7.42 -16.40 -19.47
N GLY A 276 -7.51 -16.27 -18.15
CA GLY A 276 -7.27 -17.35 -17.19
C GLY A 276 -8.46 -18.30 -17.01
N SER A 277 -9.60 -17.99 -17.63
CA SER A 277 -10.77 -18.87 -17.60
C SER A 277 -10.49 -20.21 -18.32
N PRO A 278 -11.13 -21.31 -17.88
CA PRO A 278 -11.04 -22.56 -18.63
C PRO A 278 -11.57 -22.36 -20.04
N PRO A 279 -10.92 -22.95 -21.06
CA PRO A 279 -11.38 -22.81 -22.43
C PRO A 279 -12.77 -23.48 -22.62
N PRO A 280 -13.56 -23.05 -23.62
CA PRO A 280 -14.94 -23.52 -23.79
C PRO A 280 -15.08 -25.04 -23.99
N ASP A 281 -14.08 -25.68 -24.60
CA ASP A 281 -13.96 -27.12 -24.75
C ASP A 281 -13.82 -27.81 -23.39
N ALA A 282 -12.98 -27.29 -22.50
CA ALA A 282 -12.82 -27.82 -21.14
C ALA A 282 -14.10 -27.63 -20.30
N LEU A 283 -14.80 -26.50 -20.47
CA LEU A 283 -16.10 -26.27 -19.82
C LEU A 283 -17.16 -27.26 -20.30
N THR A 284 -17.22 -27.50 -21.61
CA THR A 284 -18.17 -28.44 -22.22
C THR A 284 -17.86 -29.87 -21.80
N ALA A 285 -16.60 -30.28 -21.87
CA ALA A 285 -16.16 -31.61 -21.44
C ALA A 285 -16.48 -31.85 -19.95
N ARG A 286 -16.31 -30.83 -19.10
CA ARG A 286 -16.69 -30.92 -17.68
C ARG A 286 -18.20 -31.04 -17.50
N ALA A 287 -18.99 -30.27 -18.24
CA ALA A 287 -20.45 -30.35 -18.18
C ALA A 287 -20.98 -31.72 -18.63
N GLU A 288 -20.42 -32.28 -19.71
CA GLU A 288 -20.75 -33.62 -20.19
C GLU A 288 -20.34 -34.71 -19.18
N LEU A 289 -19.15 -34.59 -18.59
CA LEU A 289 -18.70 -35.50 -17.53
C LEU A 289 -19.66 -35.43 -16.32
N ASP A 290 -20.02 -34.23 -15.88
CA ASP A 290 -20.93 -34.04 -14.74
C ASP A 290 -22.32 -34.61 -15.04
N ARG A 291 -22.81 -34.48 -16.28
CA ARG A 291 -24.08 -35.07 -16.72
C ARG A 291 -24.02 -36.59 -16.74
N ALA A 292 -22.98 -37.18 -17.33
CA ALA A 292 -22.76 -38.63 -17.38
C ALA A 292 -22.61 -39.21 -15.97
N LEU A 293 -21.89 -38.53 -15.09
CA LEU A 293 -21.74 -38.89 -13.68
C LEU A 293 -23.09 -38.90 -12.97
N ARG A 294 -23.88 -37.82 -13.09
CA ARG A 294 -25.22 -37.71 -12.48
C ARG A 294 -26.14 -38.81 -12.97
N TRP A 295 -26.14 -39.08 -14.27
CA TRP A 295 -26.92 -40.16 -14.87
C TRP A 295 -26.61 -41.51 -14.23
N ARG A 296 -25.33 -41.86 -14.18
CA ARG A 296 -24.88 -43.16 -13.66
C ARG A 296 -25.07 -43.28 -12.16
N LEU A 297 -24.90 -42.19 -11.41
CA LEU A 297 -25.23 -42.13 -9.99
C LEU A 297 -26.74 -42.34 -9.76
N ALA A 298 -27.60 -41.77 -10.60
CA ALA A 298 -29.05 -42.00 -10.54
C ALA A 298 -29.41 -43.47 -10.80
N ALA A 299 -28.85 -44.07 -11.85
CA ALA A 299 -29.06 -45.50 -12.17
C ALA A 299 -28.53 -46.42 -11.04
N ALA A 300 -27.38 -46.09 -10.45
CA ALA A 300 -26.84 -46.84 -9.31
C ALA A 300 -27.69 -46.66 -8.04
N ALA A 301 -28.33 -45.49 -7.86
CA ALA A 301 -29.25 -45.20 -6.75
C ALA A 301 -30.53 -46.04 -6.76
N GLU A 302 -30.94 -46.61 -7.91
CA GLU A 302 -32.07 -47.54 -8.00
C GLU A 302 -31.78 -48.88 -7.31
N HIS A 303 -30.51 -49.31 -7.27
CA HIS A 303 -30.07 -50.58 -6.68
C HIS A 303 -29.67 -50.46 -5.19
N LEU A 304 -29.79 -49.26 -4.63
CA LEU A 304 -29.47 -48.93 -3.24
C LEU A 304 -30.75 -49.02 -2.38
N ASP A 305 -30.62 -49.61 -1.19
CA ASP A 305 -31.69 -49.64 -0.19
C ASP A 305 -32.04 -48.21 0.28
N PRO A 306 -33.26 -47.90 0.76
CA PRO A 306 -33.61 -46.53 1.17
C PRO A 306 -32.65 -45.92 2.20
N ARG A 307 -32.09 -46.75 3.11
CA ARG A 307 -31.07 -46.31 4.07
C ARG A 307 -29.73 -45.96 3.40
N GLU A 308 -29.38 -46.71 2.36
CA GLU A 308 -28.17 -46.53 1.57
C GLU A 308 -28.28 -45.29 0.66
N ARG A 309 -29.46 -45.05 0.07
CA ARG A 309 -29.78 -43.85 -0.72
C ARG A 309 -29.69 -42.58 0.13
N TYR A 310 -30.22 -42.61 1.34
CA TYR A 310 -30.12 -41.46 2.26
C TYR A 310 -28.66 -41.10 2.61
N ILE A 311 -27.78 -42.10 2.76
CA ILE A 311 -26.32 -41.88 2.97
C ILE A 311 -25.67 -41.29 1.71
N LEU A 312 -26.09 -41.71 0.51
CA LEU A 312 -25.59 -41.18 -0.75
C LEU A 312 -25.92 -39.69 -0.90
N GLU A 313 -27.19 -39.33 -0.73
CA GLU A 313 -27.67 -37.95 -0.93
C GLU A 313 -27.11 -36.99 0.12
N HIS A 314 -27.21 -37.32 1.41
CA HIS A 314 -26.96 -36.36 2.48
C HIS A 314 -25.51 -36.34 3.00
N ARG A 315 -24.62 -37.15 2.40
CA ARG A 315 -23.21 -37.20 2.80
C ARG A 315 -22.22 -37.37 1.67
N LEU A 316 -22.52 -38.18 0.64
CA LEU A 316 -21.59 -38.38 -0.47
C LEU A 316 -21.78 -37.36 -1.60
N LEU A 317 -23.03 -36.93 -1.85
CA LEU A 317 -23.38 -35.95 -2.89
C LEU A 317 -23.77 -34.56 -2.33
N ALA A 318 -23.93 -34.43 -1.02
CA ALA A 318 -24.26 -33.17 -0.36
C ALA A 318 -23.08 -32.18 -0.40
N GLU A 319 -23.38 -30.89 -0.62
CA GLU A 319 -22.40 -29.80 -0.50
C GLU A 319 -21.85 -29.71 0.94
N GLU A 320 -22.71 -29.95 1.92
CA GLU A 320 -22.36 -30.03 3.34
C GLU A 320 -22.55 -31.47 3.86
N PRO A 321 -21.49 -32.29 3.93
CA PRO A 321 -21.63 -33.70 4.26
C PRO A 321 -21.95 -33.92 5.74
N MET A 322 -23.09 -34.56 6.03
CA MET A 322 -23.48 -34.89 7.41
C MET A 322 -22.45 -35.79 8.12
N HIS A 323 -22.23 -35.56 9.42
CA HIS A 323 -21.35 -36.40 10.22
C HIS A 323 -21.91 -37.82 10.44
N LEU A 324 -21.00 -38.81 10.53
CA LEU A 324 -21.35 -40.21 10.79
C LEU A 324 -22.12 -40.43 12.10
N ALA A 325 -21.87 -39.61 13.11
CA ALA A 325 -22.59 -39.68 14.38
C ALA A 325 -24.07 -39.27 14.22
N THR A 326 -24.33 -38.21 13.45
CA THR A 326 -25.69 -37.72 13.14
C THR A 326 -26.46 -38.72 12.28
N LEU A 327 -25.80 -39.33 11.29
CA LEU A 327 -26.38 -40.42 10.49
C LEU A 327 -26.67 -41.67 11.33
N GLY A 328 -25.75 -42.04 12.23
CA GLY A 328 -25.97 -43.13 13.18
C GLY A 328 -27.19 -42.88 14.06
N ALA A 329 -27.32 -41.68 14.62
CA ALA A 329 -28.48 -41.27 15.40
C ALA A 329 -29.78 -41.32 14.58
N HIS A 330 -29.78 -40.83 13.34
CA HIS A 330 -30.94 -40.87 12.44
C HIS A 330 -31.44 -42.31 12.16
N PHE A 331 -30.53 -43.27 11.99
CA PHE A 331 -30.88 -44.67 11.73
C PHE A 331 -30.99 -45.54 12.99
N GLY A 332 -30.77 -44.99 14.18
CA GLY A 332 -30.73 -45.75 15.43
C GLY A 332 -29.57 -46.76 15.52
N VAL A 333 -28.44 -46.48 14.86
CA VAL A 333 -27.25 -47.35 14.83
C VAL A 333 -26.00 -46.66 15.38
N SER A 334 -25.00 -47.46 15.77
CA SER A 334 -23.71 -46.90 16.20
C SER A 334 -22.98 -46.17 15.06
N ARG A 335 -22.10 -45.24 15.43
CA ARG A 335 -21.25 -44.51 14.46
C ARG A 335 -20.47 -45.46 13.54
N GLU A 336 -19.92 -46.55 14.07
CA GLU A 336 -19.18 -47.52 13.27
C GLU A 336 -20.10 -48.28 12.30
N ARG A 337 -21.34 -48.56 12.71
CA ARG A 337 -22.31 -49.18 11.81
C ARG A 337 -22.69 -48.24 10.65
N ALA A 338 -22.85 -46.95 10.89
CA ALA A 338 -23.06 -45.96 9.83
C ALA A 338 -21.87 -45.90 8.86
N ARG A 339 -20.64 -46.00 9.38
CA ARG A 339 -19.40 -46.10 8.56
C ARG A 339 -19.39 -47.34 7.67
N GLN A 340 -19.79 -48.49 8.21
CA GLN A 340 -19.89 -49.74 7.44
C GLN A 340 -20.93 -49.63 6.31
N LEU A 341 -22.06 -48.97 6.56
CA LEU A 341 -23.06 -48.70 5.53
C LEU A 341 -22.49 -47.78 4.44
N GLU A 342 -21.79 -46.70 4.79
CA GLU A 342 -21.11 -45.83 3.80
C GLU A 342 -20.11 -46.62 2.93
N LEU A 343 -19.30 -47.49 3.54
CA LEU A 343 -18.34 -48.32 2.80
C LEU A 343 -19.05 -49.31 1.86
N ARG A 344 -20.20 -49.85 2.28
CA ARG A 344 -21.02 -50.72 1.44
C ARG A 344 -21.60 -49.96 0.24
N VAL A 345 -22.10 -48.74 0.46
CA VAL A 345 -22.57 -47.85 -0.61
C VAL A 345 -21.45 -47.58 -1.61
N LYS A 346 -20.26 -47.17 -1.15
CA LYS A 346 -19.09 -46.97 -2.03
C LYS A 346 -18.72 -48.22 -2.82
N LYS A 347 -18.80 -49.41 -2.21
CA LYS A 347 -18.51 -50.67 -2.90
C LYS A 347 -19.54 -50.99 -3.99
N LYS A 348 -20.82 -50.68 -3.76
CA LYS A 348 -21.90 -50.85 -4.76
C LYS A 348 -21.82 -49.82 -5.89
N LEU A 349 -21.40 -48.59 -5.60
CA LEU A 349 -21.24 -47.52 -6.62
C LEU A 349 -20.01 -47.72 -7.51
N ARG A 350 -18.95 -48.34 -6.99
CA ARG A 350 -17.68 -48.53 -7.69
C ARG A 350 -17.82 -49.13 -9.10
N PRO A 351 -18.52 -50.25 -9.35
CA PRO A 351 -18.65 -50.80 -10.70
C PRO A 351 -19.29 -49.80 -11.69
N HIS A 352 -20.36 -49.11 -11.28
CA HIS A 352 -21.04 -48.12 -12.13
C HIS A 352 -20.17 -46.90 -12.47
N LEU A 353 -19.21 -46.55 -11.60
CA LEU A 353 -18.26 -45.47 -11.83
C LEU A 353 -17.00 -45.92 -12.59
N THR A 354 -16.58 -47.19 -12.44
CA THR A 354 -15.46 -47.75 -13.22
C THR A 354 -15.83 -47.89 -14.69
N GLU A 355 -17.08 -48.27 -15.00
CA GLU A 355 -17.59 -48.28 -16.38
C GLU A 355 -17.55 -46.90 -17.05
N LEU A 356 -17.77 -45.80 -16.31
CA LEU A 356 -17.59 -44.44 -16.83
C LEU A 356 -16.14 -44.10 -17.15
N ALA A 357 -15.19 -44.63 -16.38
CA ALA A 357 -13.77 -44.38 -16.57
C ALA A 357 -13.20 -45.19 -17.75
N GLU A 358 -13.78 -46.36 -18.05
CA GLU A 358 -13.29 -47.29 -19.07
C GLU A 358 -14.08 -47.23 -20.39
N GLY A 359 -15.36 -46.83 -20.37
CA GLY A 359 -16.29 -46.97 -21.49
C GLY A 359 -16.45 -45.76 -22.44
N GLY A 360 -15.80 -44.62 -22.18
CA GLY A 360 -16.04 -43.41 -22.96
C GLY A 360 -17.46 -42.83 -22.78
N LEU A 361 -17.69 -41.61 -23.25
CA LEU A 361 -18.96 -40.87 -23.12
C LEU A 361 -20.03 -41.35 -24.13
N ASP A 362 -20.15 -42.65 -24.37
CA ASP A 362 -21.12 -43.22 -25.29
C ASP A 362 -22.49 -43.32 -24.59
N HIS A 363 -23.17 -42.18 -24.47
CA HIS A 363 -24.55 -42.13 -24.01
C HIS A 363 -25.48 -41.94 -25.22
N GLU A 364 -26.02 -43.04 -25.72
CA GLU A 364 -27.25 -43.00 -26.51
C GLU A 364 -28.34 -42.26 -25.74
N GLU A 365 -28.96 -41.32 -26.44
CA GLU A 365 -29.96 -40.35 -26.02
C GLU A 365 -31.19 -41.03 -25.42
N THR A 366 -31.11 -41.41 -24.14
CA THR A 366 -32.27 -41.76 -23.32
C THR A 366 -32.38 -40.76 -22.18
N ALA A 367 -33.61 -40.37 -21.80
CA ALA A 367 -33.88 -39.29 -20.85
C ALA A 367 -33.65 -39.73 -19.38
N PRO A 368 -33.09 -38.87 -18.50
CA PRO A 368 -32.68 -39.29 -17.16
C PRO A 368 -33.86 -39.75 -16.33
N PRO A 369 -33.75 -40.90 -15.62
CA PRO A 369 -34.71 -41.21 -14.58
C PRO A 369 -34.64 -40.08 -13.56
N GLN A 370 -35.76 -39.37 -13.39
CA GLN A 370 -35.82 -38.22 -12.51
C GLN A 370 -35.63 -38.70 -11.07
N LEU A 371 -34.50 -38.31 -10.47
CA LEU A 371 -34.36 -38.36 -9.02
C LEU A 371 -35.35 -37.33 -8.46
N GLY A 372 -36.40 -37.83 -7.82
CA GLY A 372 -37.41 -36.99 -7.17
C GLY A 372 -36.75 -36.00 -6.21
N ALA A 373 -37.19 -34.75 -6.29
CA ALA A 373 -36.73 -33.61 -5.50
C ALA A 373 -37.02 -33.76 -3.99
#